data_AF-A0A7V2F0Y8-F1
#
_entry.id   AF-A0A7V2F0Y8-F1
#
_cell.length_a   1.000
_cell.length_b   1.000
_cell.length_c   1.000
_cell.angle_alpha   90.00
_cell.angle_beta   90.00
_cell.angle_gamma   90.00
#
_symmetry.space_group_name_H-M   'P 1'
#
loop_
_entity.id
_entity.type
_entity.pdbx_description
1 polymer ?
#
loop_
_entity_poly.entity_id
_entity_poly.type
_entity_poly.pdbx_seq_one_letter_code
_entity_poly.pdbx_strand_id
1 'polypeptide(L)'
;MKKCSMLVLLLGLIAVVSGCSVTINGREVVSKDREGNSIGIGTYTSEEENITEDGTGIEELRIKNHAGKITIVKAGGNNIEVNVIKKVRGVDNSMKREVLKNIKINVEKNGKELSLEARTKEGYKIDFWKWMEKQSGMGAVLQYSIRVPEGVKVFFVENEAGDIRLEDIAGTVDIASAAGNVELDGVYLLGDSNIKLGAGNINMDVDVTKAGSLSVRNSAGNISLKLPEDSSFELNADANLGVISGNFIKVKKVGINNSLNDVFNEGNTKIELDVAAGNIIIDKR
;
A
#
# COMPACT_ATOMS: atom_id res chain seq x y z
N MET A 1 -44.39 -4.01 21.18
CA MET A 1 -43.12 -3.28 21.40
C MET A 1 -41.96 -4.26 21.42
N LYS A 2 -41.16 -4.26 20.35
CA LYS A 2 -39.70 -4.52 20.31
C LYS A 2 -39.32 -4.50 18.83
N LYS A 3 -38.64 -3.43 18.41
CA LYS A 3 -38.09 -3.24 17.07
C LYS A 3 -36.93 -4.21 16.92
N CYS A 4 -36.99 -5.11 15.95
CA CYS A 4 -35.83 -5.91 15.54
C CYS A 4 -35.09 -5.09 14.48
N SER A 5 -33.88 -4.65 14.83
CA SER A 5 -33.04 -3.80 14.00
C SER A 5 -32.51 -4.59 12.80
N MET A 6 -32.67 -3.99 11.63
CA MET A 6 -32.19 -4.45 10.34
C MET A 6 -30.65 -4.41 10.34
N LEU A 7 -30.01 -5.56 10.52
CA LEU A 7 -28.56 -5.73 10.32
C LEU A 7 -28.34 -5.90 8.80
N VAL A 8 -28.09 -4.79 8.11
CA VAL A 8 -27.64 -4.82 6.71
C VAL A 8 -26.20 -5.33 6.71
N LEU A 9 -26.03 -6.59 6.30
CA LEU A 9 -24.72 -7.16 6.00
C LEU A 9 -24.12 -6.40 4.82
N LEU A 10 -23.09 -5.62 5.10
CA LEU A 10 -22.21 -4.96 4.13
C LEU A 10 -21.31 -6.02 3.48
N LEU A 11 -21.87 -6.81 2.55
CA LEU A 11 -21.14 -7.73 1.66
C LEU A 11 -20.97 -7.08 0.28
N GLY A 12 -20.39 -5.89 0.24
CA GLY A 12 -20.06 -5.17 -0.98
C GLY A 12 -18.55 -5.04 -1.14
N LEU A 13 -18.02 -5.59 -2.24
CA LEU A 13 -16.63 -5.56 -2.70
C LEU A 13 -15.63 -6.46 -1.94
N ILE A 14 -15.77 -7.78 -2.13
CA ILE A 14 -14.63 -8.69 -2.06
C ILE A 14 -14.35 -9.18 -3.49
N ALA A 15 -13.16 -8.82 -3.98
CA ALA A 15 -12.39 -9.43 -5.06
C ALA A 15 -13.01 -9.59 -6.46
N VAL A 16 -12.53 -8.77 -7.40
CA VAL A 16 -11.92 -9.34 -8.62
C VAL A 16 -10.56 -8.68 -8.84
N VAL A 17 -9.58 -9.08 -8.03
CA VAL A 17 -8.14 -8.84 -8.29
C VAL A 17 -7.47 -10.14 -8.75
N SER A 18 -8.22 -11.23 -8.93
CA SER A 18 -7.73 -12.42 -9.61
C SER A 18 -8.08 -12.35 -11.10
N GLY A 19 -7.07 -12.18 -11.96
CA GLY A 19 -7.19 -12.41 -13.40
C GLY A 19 -7.39 -13.90 -13.71
N CYS A 20 -8.53 -14.47 -13.33
CA CYS A 20 -8.92 -15.80 -13.77
C CYS A 20 -9.64 -15.67 -15.12
N SER A 21 -8.99 -16.13 -16.19
CA SER A 21 -9.65 -16.42 -17.45
C SER A 21 -10.79 -17.42 -17.20
N VAL A 22 -12.00 -17.13 -17.71
CA VAL A 22 -13.09 -18.11 -17.69
C VAL A 22 -12.80 -19.17 -18.74
N THR A 23 -12.54 -20.40 -18.30
CA THR A 23 -12.41 -21.57 -19.18
C THR A 23 -13.67 -22.43 -19.08
N ILE A 24 -14.22 -22.85 -20.22
CA ILE A 24 -15.29 -23.87 -20.28
C ILE A 24 -14.68 -25.06 -21.02
N ASN A 25 -14.67 -26.25 -20.39
CA ASN A 25 -14.06 -27.47 -20.92
C ASN A 25 -12.59 -27.28 -21.40
N GLY A 26 -11.79 -26.54 -20.66
CA GLY A 26 -10.35 -26.34 -20.97
C GLY A 26 -10.09 -25.43 -22.18
N ARG A 27 -11.10 -24.75 -22.71
CA ARG A 27 -10.94 -23.72 -23.75
C ARG A 27 -11.25 -22.34 -23.17
N GLU A 28 -10.36 -21.39 -23.47
CA GLU A 28 -10.58 -19.98 -23.17
C GLU A 28 -11.76 -19.47 -24.00
N VAL A 29 -12.78 -18.90 -23.33
CA VAL A 29 -13.98 -18.42 -24.01
C VAL A 29 -13.66 -17.06 -24.63
N VAL A 30 -13.25 -17.08 -25.91
CA VAL A 30 -13.12 -15.87 -26.72
C VAL A 30 -14.42 -15.68 -27.49
N SER A 31 -15.28 -14.75 -27.05
CA SER A 31 -16.36 -14.26 -27.90
C SER A 31 -15.75 -13.43 -29.03
N LYS A 32 -16.35 -13.46 -30.23
CA LYS A 32 -15.93 -12.61 -31.36
C LYS A 32 -17.07 -11.69 -31.76
N ASP A 33 -16.76 -10.45 -32.11
CA ASP A 33 -17.75 -9.54 -32.70
C ASP A 33 -18.05 -9.94 -34.16
N ARG A 34 -19.00 -9.22 -34.79
CA ARG A 34 -19.37 -9.45 -36.20
C ARG A 34 -18.22 -9.16 -37.19
N GLU A 35 -17.17 -8.49 -36.75
CA GLU A 35 -15.97 -8.17 -37.52
C GLU A 35 -14.83 -9.16 -37.24
N GLY A 36 -15.05 -10.16 -36.38
CA GLY A 36 -14.09 -11.20 -36.06
C GLY A 36 -13.07 -10.82 -34.98
N ASN A 37 -13.22 -9.66 -34.33
CA ASN A 37 -12.34 -9.24 -33.24
C ASN A 37 -12.64 -10.04 -31.97
N SER A 38 -11.60 -10.42 -31.25
CA SER A 38 -11.73 -11.05 -29.93
C SER A 38 -12.36 -10.07 -28.92
N ILE A 39 -13.56 -10.39 -28.48
CA ILE A 39 -14.22 -9.84 -27.30
C ILE A 39 -13.61 -10.57 -26.09
N GLY A 40 -12.38 -10.20 -25.74
CA GLY A 40 -11.77 -10.67 -24.51
C GLY A 40 -12.46 -10.02 -23.32
N ILE A 41 -13.39 -10.73 -22.67
CA ILE A 41 -13.99 -10.30 -21.40
C ILE A 41 -12.84 -10.07 -20.40
N GLY A 42 -12.55 -8.81 -20.07
CA GLY A 42 -11.59 -8.48 -19.00
C GLY A 42 -10.12 -8.34 -19.40
N THR A 43 -9.77 -8.18 -20.68
CA THR A 43 -8.37 -7.90 -21.09
C THR A 43 -7.93 -6.48 -20.73
N TYR A 44 -6.65 -6.31 -20.39
CA TYR A 44 -6.05 -5.00 -20.13
C TYR A 44 -5.55 -4.33 -21.42
N THR A 45 -5.63 -3.00 -21.46
CA THR A 45 -4.78 -2.15 -22.30
C THR A 45 -3.87 -1.36 -21.37
N SER A 46 -2.59 -1.24 -21.72
CA SER A 46 -1.59 -0.60 -20.87
C SER A 46 -0.73 0.43 -21.58
N GLU A 47 -0.27 1.41 -20.81
CA GLU A 47 0.70 2.44 -21.22
C GLU A 47 1.70 2.61 -20.08
N GLU A 48 2.96 2.84 -20.42
CA GLU A 48 4.02 3.16 -19.47
C GLU A 48 4.38 4.65 -19.62
N GLU A 49 4.48 5.35 -18.49
CA GLU A 49 4.90 6.75 -18.43
C GLU A 49 6.10 6.87 -17.49
N ASN A 50 7.14 7.57 -17.96
CA ASN A 50 8.35 7.85 -17.18
C ASN A 50 8.43 9.35 -16.94
N ILE A 51 8.59 9.75 -15.68
CA ILE A 51 8.70 11.14 -15.24
C ILE A 51 9.99 11.28 -14.43
N THR A 52 10.72 12.36 -14.66
CA THR A 52 11.93 12.67 -13.90
C THR A 52 11.83 14.11 -13.40
N GLU A 53 11.97 14.27 -12.10
CA GLU A 53 11.93 15.58 -11.43
C GLU A 53 13.24 15.83 -10.71
N ASP A 54 13.73 17.07 -10.78
CA ASP A 54 14.80 17.52 -9.88
C ASP A 54 14.25 17.49 -8.44
N GLY A 55 14.86 16.67 -7.59
CA GLY A 55 14.55 16.49 -6.18
C GLY A 55 15.43 17.34 -5.26
N THR A 56 16.26 18.24 -5.80
CA THR A 56 17.05 19.16 -4.99
C THR A 56 16.14 20.03 -4.12
N GLY A 57 16.31 19.93 -2.79
CA GLY A 57 15.50 20.65 -1.80
C GLY A 57 14.13 20.03 -1.49
N ILE A 58 13.78 18.90 -2.11
CA ILE A 58 12.61 18.11 -1.75
C ILE A 58 12.97 17.21 -0.57
N GLU A 59 12.16 17.30 0.49
CA GLU A 59 12.31 16.52 1.72
C GLU A 59 11.12 15.57 1.94
N GLU A 60 9.98 15.82 1.28
CA GLU A 60 8.74 15.07 1.45
C GLU A 60 8.21 14.55 0.11
N LEU A 61 7.83 13.27 0.08
CA LEU A 61 7.11 12.62 -1.01
C LEU A 61 5.71 12.24 -0.54
N ARG A 62 4.70 12.73 -1.24
CA ARG A 62 3.30 12.36 -1.06
C ARG A 62 2.79 11.61 -2.29
N ILE A 63 2.22 10.44 -2.09
CA ILE A 63 1.55 9.71 -3.17
C ILE A 63 0.17 9.25 -2.73
N LYS A 64 -0.82 9.51 -3.58
CA LYS A 64 -2.17 9.01 -3.43
C LYS A 64 -2.56 8.16 -4.62
N ASN A 65 -2.85 6.90 -4.35
CA ASN A 65 -3.36 5.95 -5.31
C ASN A 65 -4.67 5.34 -4.81
N HIS A 66 -5.41 4.71 -5.71
CA HIS A 66 -6.60 3.94 -5.35
C HIS A 66 -6.41 2.47 -5.70
N ALA A 67 -5.82 2.16 -6.86
CA ALA A 67 -5.59 0.78 -7.26
C ALA A 67 -4.22 0.59 -7.89
N GLY A 68 -3.46 -0.40 -7.39
CA GLY A 68 -2.19 -0.83 -7.92
C GLY A 68 -1.03 -0.71 -6.93
N LYS A 69 0.10 -1.32 -7.29
CA LYS A 69 1.29 -1.39 -6.45
C LYS A 69 2.00 -0.04 -6.39
N ILE A 70 2.49 0.34 -5.22
CA ILE A 70 3.42 1.46 -5.04
C ILE A 70 4.74 0.88 -4.53
N THR A 71 5.84 1.14 -5.23
CA THR A 71 7.19 0.80 -4.78
C THR A 71 8.01 2.08 -4.70
N ILE A 72 8.64 2.34 -3.56
CA ILE A 72 9.54 3.47 -3.35
C ILE A 72 10.90 2.91 -2.91
N VAL A 73 11.95 3.27 -3.64
CA VAL A 73 13.30 2.77 -3.36
C VAL A 73 14.29 3.93 -3.31
N LYS A 74 15.29 3.86 -2.42
CA LYS A 74 16.41 4.81 -2.44
C LYS A 74 17.20 4.68 -3.75
N ALA A 75 17.62 5.82 -4.29
CA ALA A 75 18.54 5.91 -5.42
C ALA A 75 19.61 6.98 -5.18
N GLY A 76 20.70 6.88 -5.94
CA GLY A 76 21.74 7.90 -5.97
C GLY A 76 21.35 9.11 -6.84
N GLY A 77 22.11 10.20 -6.72
CA GLY A 77 21.83 11.44 -7.42
C GLY A 77 20.78 12.30 -6.71
N ASN A 78 20.22 13.28 -7.43
CA ASN A 78 19.28 14.26 -6.90
C ASN A 78 17.89 14.16 -7.51
N ASN A 79 17.67 13.26 -8.48
CA ASN A 79 16.40 13.17 -9.17
C ASN A 79 15.43 12.26 -8.43
N ILE A 80 14.15 12.62 -8.50
CA ILE A 80 13.04 11.72 -8.22
C ILE A 80 12.58 11.15 -9.56
N GLU A 81 12.70 9.85 -9.74
CA GLU A 81 12.32 9.15 -10.97
C GLU A 81 11.06 8.34 -10.71
N VAL A 82 10.02 8.56 -11.52
CA VAL A 82 8.72 7.91 -11.38
C VAL A 82 8.41 7.15 -12.67
N ASN A 83 8.33 5.83 -12.57
CA ASN A 83 7.77 4.97 -13.60
C ASN A 83 6.35 4.57 -13.22
N VAL A 84 5.40 4.76 -14.14
CA VAL A 84 4.00 4.39 -13.92
C VAL A 84 3.51 3.50 -15.05
N ILE A 85 3.10 2.28 -14.70
CA ILE A 85 2.37 1.40 -15.62
C ILE A 85 0.87 1.60 -15.38
N LYS A 86 0.22 2.23 -16.36
CA LYS A 86 -1.22 2.45 -16.40
C LYS A 86 -1.88 1.25 -17.05
N LYS A 87 -2.87 0.64 -16.42
CA LYS A 87 -3.62 -0.48 -16.98
C LYS A 87 -5.11 -0.20 -16.88
N VAL A 88 -5.84 -0.44 -17.97
CA VAL A 88 -7.29 -0.30 -18.01
C VAL A 88 -7.90 -1.62 -18.48
N ARG A 89 -8.86 -2.13 -17.72
CA ARG A 89 -9.68 -3.31 -18.06
C ARG A 89 -11.10 -2.89 -18.43
N GLY A 90 -11.71 -3.64 -19.33
CA GLY A 90 -13.06 -3.40 -19.83
C GLY A 90 -13.34 -4.30 -21.03
N VAL A 91 -14.62 -4.44 -21.37
CA VAL A 91 -15.06 -5.23 -22.54
C VAL A 91 -14.83 -4.45 -23.84
N ASP A 92 -15.10 -3.14 -23.83
CA ASP A 92 -14.94 -2.27 -24.99
C ASP A 92 -13.50 -1.74 -25.12
N ASN A 93 -12.81 -2.16 -26.18
CA ASN A 93 -11.43 -1.73 -26.47
C ASN A 93 -11.29 -0.25 -26.82
N SER A 94 -12.34 0.37 -27.38
CA SER A 94 -12.37 1.81 -27.66
C SER A 94 -12.46 2.59 -26.36
N MET A 95 -13.37 2.21 -25.47
CA MET A 95 -13.50 2.83 -24.14
C MET A 95 -12.24 2.64 -23.30
N LYS A 96 -11.59 1.46 -23.33
CA LYS A 96 -10.30 1.25 -22.65
C LYS A 96 -9.25 2.27 -23.09
N ARG A 97 -9.14 2.50 -24.41
CA ARG A 97 -8.19 3.47 -24.97
C ARG A 97 -8.56 4.90 -24.60
N GLU A 98 -9.85 5.24 -24.53
CA GLU A 98 -10.31 6.56 -24.08
C GLU A 98 -9.99 6.81 -22.61
N VAL A 99 -10.27 5.86 -21.73
CA VAL A 99 -9.89 5.93 -20.31
C VAL A 99 -8.38 6.08 -20.17
N LEU A 100 -7.60 5.24 -20.85
CA LEU A 100 -6.15 5.27 -20.80
C LEU A 100 -5.59 6.64 -21.23
N LYS A 101 -6.13 7.19 -22.33
CA LYS A 101 -5.77 8.53 -22.80
C LYS A 101 -6.07 9.62 -21.77
N ASN A 102 -7.10 9.45 -20.94
CA ASN A 102 -7.48 10.44 -19.93
C ASN A 102 -6.68 10.34 -18.64
N ILE A 103 -5.86 9.30 -18.43
CA ILE A 103 -4.98 9.20 -17.26
C ILE A 103 -3.79 10.16 -17.44
N LYS A 104 -3.73 11.19 -16.60
CA LYS A 104 -2.57 12.07 -16.44
C LYS A 104 -2.00 11.91 -15.04
N ILE A 105 -0.72 11.56 -14.95
CA ILE A 105 0.00 11.60 -13.67
C ILE A 105 0.40 13.06 -13.43
N ASN A 106 -0.16 13.65 -12.38
CA ASN A 106 0.09 15.03 -11.99
C ASN A 106 1.19 15.04 -10.93
N VAL A 107 2.25 15.80 -11.19
CA VAL A 107 3.33 16.04 -10.24
C VAL A 107 3.29 17.49 -9.79
N GLU A 108 3.13 17.72 -8.50
CA GLU A 108 3.03 19.05 -7.91
C GLU A 108 4.17 19.26 -6.91
N LYS A 109 4.87 20.40 -7.02
CA LYS A 109 5.93 20.80 -6.09
C LYS A 109 5.45 22.00 -5.26
N ASN A 110 5.41 21.83 -3.94
CA ASN A 110 5.01 22.87 -3.00
C ASN A 110 6.11 23.05 -1.95
N GLY A 111 7.05 23.95 -2.21
CA GLY A 111 8.21 24.13 -1.34
C GLY A 111 9.08 22.87 -1.32
N LYS A 112 9.07 22.15 -0.18
CA LYS A 112 9.85 20.93 0.04
C LYS A 112 9.08 19.63 -0.21
N GLU A 113 7.78 19.73 -0.53
CA GLU A 113 6.93 18.59 -0.85
C GLU A 113 6.85 18.39 -2.37
N LEU A 114 6.96 17.13 -2.79
CA LEU A 114 6.56 16.65 -4.11
C LEU A 114 5.38 15.68 -3.96
N SER A 115 4.26 15.98 -4.63
CA SER A 115 3.05 15.15 -4.60
C SER A 115 2.75 14.51 -5.96
N LEU A 116 2.31 13.24 -5.92
CA LEU A 116 1.95 12.42 -7.07
C LEU A 116 0.47 12.00 -6.97
N GLU A 117 -0.34 12.44 -7.93
CA GLU A 117 -1.77 12.10 -8.01
C GLU A 117 -2.20 11.86 -9.46
N ALA A 118 -3.12 10.91 -9.67
CA ALA A 118 -3.76 10.74 -10.96
C ALA A 118 -4.91 11.73 -11.15
N ARG A 119 -4.89 12.47 -12.26
CA ARG A 119 -5.97 13.37 -12.68
C ARG A 119 -6.40 13.07 -14.10
N THR A 120 -7.60 13.52 -14.46
CA THR A 120 -8.03 13.45 -15.86
C THR A 120 -7.22 14.44 -16.73
N LYS A 121 -6.98 14.12 -18.00
CA LYS A 121 -6.50 15.11 -18.99
C LYS A 121 -7.50 16.27 -19.14
N GLU A 122 -7.04 17.37 -19.76
CA GLU A 122 -7.58 18.75 -19.74
C GLU A 122 -9.10 18.97 -19.58
N GLY A 123 -9.47 20.13 -19.01
CA GLY A 123 -10.84 20.66 -18.96
C GLY A 123 -11.59 20.45 -17.65
N TYR A 124 -11.31 19.35 -16.93
CA TYR A 124 -12.03 19.02 -15.70
C TYR A 124 -11.22 19.25 -14.41
N LYS A 125 -9.88 19.08 -14.46
CA LYS A 125 -8.98 19.09 -13.28
C LYS A 125 -9.57 18.33 -12.07
N ILE A 126 -10.29 17.24 -12.34
CA ILE A 126 -10.85 16.39 -11.30
C ILE A 126 -9.89 15.24 -10.99
N ASP A 127 -10.00 14.75 -9.77
CA ASP A 127 -9.42 13.49 -9.35
C ASP A 127 -9.83 12.36 -10.31
N PHE A 128 -8.84 11.60 -10.82
CA PHE A 128 -9.07 10.54 -11.80
C PHE A 128 -9.96 9.43 -11.24
N TRP A 129 -9.81 9.09 -9.97
CA TRP A 129 -10.53 7.99 -9.34
C TRP A 129 -12.02 8.31 -9.16
N LYS A 130 -12.35 9.54 -8.75
CA LYS A 130 -13.74 10.05 -8.74
C LYS A 130 -14.38 10.07 -10.13
N TRP A 131 -13.59 10.29 -11.18
CA TRP A 131 -14.08 10.18 -12.55
C TRP A 131 -14.28 8.71 -12.98
N MET A 132 -13.37 7.82 -12.56
CA MET A 132 -13.42 6.39 -12.84
C MET A 132 -14.63 5.69 -12.23
N GLU A 133 -15.09 6.11 -11.05
CA GLU A 133 -16.33 5.61 -10.43
C GLU A 133 -17.56 5.72 -11.35
N LYS A 134 -17.54 6.67 -12.30
CA LYS A 134 -18.63 6.90 -13.26
C LYS A 134 -18.49 6.06 -14.54
N GLN A 135 -17.35 5.38 -14.73
CA GLN A 135 -17.07 4.58 -15.92
C GLN A 135 -17.53 3.13 -15.72
N SER A 136 -18.85 2.94 -15.72
CA SER A 136 -19.48 1.62 -15.51
C SER A 136 -18.86 0.52 -16.40
N GLY A 137 -18.47 -0.59 -15.79
CA GLY A 137 -17.88 -1.74 -16.49
C GLY A 137 -16.38 -1.61 -16.80
N MET A 138 -15.75 -0.50 -16.41
CA MET A 138 -14.31 -0.27 -16.56
C MET A 138 -13.58 -0.45 -15.23
N GLY A 139 -12.27 -0.72 -15.30
CA GLY A 139 -11.40 -0.67 -14.14
C GLY A 139 -10.03 -0.12 -14.53
N ALA A 140 -9.38 0.58 -13.61
CA ALA A 140 -8.04 1.11 -13.80
C ALA A 140 -7.11 0.64 -12.68
N VAL A 141 -5.84 0.41 -13.01
CA VAL A 141 -4.77 0.04 -12.09
C VAL A 141 -3.55 0.87 -12.46
N LEU A 142 -3.00 1.61 -11.51
CA LEU A 142 -1.77 2.40 -11.66
C LEU A 142 -0.69 1.79 -10.77
N GLN A 143 0.37 1.28 -11.39
CA GLN A 143 1.51 0.70 -10.69
C GLN A 143 2.66 1.70 -10.72
N TYR A 144 3.10 2.18 -9.56
CA TYR A 144 4.17 3.15 -9.41
C TYR A 144 5.46 2.45 -8.96
N SER A 145 6.56 2.77 -9.64
CA SER A 145 7.93 2.52 -9.17
C SER A 145 8.64 3.85 -9.08
N ILE A 146 8.98 4.26 -7.86
CA ILE A 146 9.52 5.58 -7.53
C ILE A 146 10.92 5.41 -6.96
N ARG A 147 11.88 6.10 -7.53
CA ARG A 147 13.27 6.15 -7.06
C ARG A 147 13.51 7.53 -6.47
N VAL A 148 13.90 7.60 -5.20
CA VAL A 148 14.07 8.86 -4.47
C VAL A 148 15.52 9.10 -4.09
N PRO A 149 16.00 10.36 -4.12
CA PRO A 149 17.33 10.70 -3.63
C PRO A 149 17.36 10.68 -2.09
N GLU A 150 18.56 10.69 -1.51
CA GLU A 150 18.74 10.62 -0.05
C GLU A 150 18.11 11.79 0.71
N GLY A 151 17.87 12.93 0.05
CA GLY A 151 17.25 14.12 0.64
C GLY A 151 15.78 13.95 1.02
N VAL A 152 15.06 12.99 0.42
CA VAL A 152 13.66 12.72 0.75
C VAL A 152 13.61 11.87 2.03
N LYS A 153 13.05 12.44 3.09
CA LYS A 153 13.03 11.88 4.46
C LYS A 153 11.63 11.70 5.03
N VAL A 154 10.59 12.17 4.35
CA VAL A 154 9.20 12.07 4.81
C VAL A 154 8.35 11.43 3.71
N PHE A 155 7.65 10.34 4.03
CA PHE A 155 6.88 9.56 3.07
C PHE A 155 5.42 9.46 3.52
N PHE A 156 4.51 10.06 2.74
CA PHE A 156 3.07 9.90 2.89
C PHE A 156 2.51 9.05 1.75
N VAL A 157 2.00 7.87 2.07
CA VAL A 157 1.52 6.91 1.07
C VAL A 157 0.09 6.49 1.38
N GLU A 158 -0.84 6.94 0.55
CA GLU A 158 -2.23 6.49 0.57
C GLU A 158 -2.49 5.55 -0.61
N ASN A 159 -3.05 4.38 -0.33
CA ASN A 159 -3.58 3.48 -1.35
C ASN A 159 -4.95 2.96 -0.90
N GLU A 160 -5.81 2.51 -1.82
CA GLU A 160 -7.04 1.82 -1.42
C GLU A 160 -6.90 0.31 -1.61
N ALA A 161 -6.37 -0.13 -2.75
CA ALA A 161 -6.14 -1.52 -3.06
C ALA A 161 -4.81 -1.75 -3.80
N GLY A 162 -3.91 -2.51 -3.18
CA GLY A 162 -2.65 -2.92 -3.77
C GLY A 162 -1.50 -2.87 -2.79
N ASP A 163 -0.39 -3.53 -3.15
CA ASP A 163 0.77 -3.61 -2.27
C ASP A 163 1.55 -2.29 -2.24
N ILE A 164 2.09 -1.98 -1.06
CA ILE A 164 2.99 -0.84 -0.84
C ILE A 164 4.33 -1.41 -0.38
N ARG A 165 5.42 -1.05 -1.05
CA ARG A 165 6.79 -1.44 -0.68
C ARG A 165 7.70 -0.22 -0.59
N LEU A 166 8.37 -0.04 0.54
CA LEU A 166 9.44 0.96 0.71
C LEU A 166 10.74 0.20 1.01
N GLU A 167 11.83 0.54 0.31
CA GLU A 167 13.09 -0.22 0.35
C GLU A 167 14.31 0.71 0.50
N ASP A 168 15.20 0.38 1.44
CA ASP A 168 16.48 1.06 1.69
C ASP A 168 16.39 2.58 1.91
N ILE A 169 15.24 3.07 2.35
CA ILE A 169 15.03 4.48 2.67
C ILE A 169 15.38 4.79 4.14
N ALA A 170 15.60 6.07 4.43
CA ALA A 170 15.75 6.57 5.80
C ALA A 170 14.83 7.76 6.00
N GLY A 171 13.92 7.73 6.97
CA GLY A 171 12.89 8.75 7.12
C GLY A 171 11.73 8.41 8.05
N THR A 172 10.76 9.33 8.14
CA THR A 172 9.43 9.07 8.71
C THR A 172 8.53 8.45 7.64
N VAL A 173 7.64 7.55 8.06
CA VAL A 173 6.68 6.89 7.16
C VAL A 173 5.28 7.01 7.73
N ASP A 174 4.35 7.52 6.93
CA ASP A 174 2.91 7.50 7.19
C ASP A 174 2.19 6.79 6.03
N ILE A 175 1.73 5.56 6.30
CA ILE A 175 1.09 4.68 5.32
C ILE A 175 -0.36 4.42 5.73
N ALA A 176 -1.28 4.60 4.79
CA ALA A 176 -2.66 4.16 4.92
C ALA A 176 -3.08 3.34 3.70
N SER A 177 -3.54 2.11 3.93
CA SER A 177 -4.12 1.26 2.89
C SER A 177 -5.36 0.52 3.35
N ALA A 178 -6.38 0.39 2.50
CA ALA A 178 -7.56 -0.40 2.85
C ALA A 178 -7.34 -1.90 2.61
N ALA A 179 -6.69 -2.29 1.50
CA ALA A 179 -6.39 -3.68 1.20
C ALA A 179 -5.08 -3.86 0.42
N GLY A 180 -4.33 -4.92 0.74
CA GLY A 180 -3.04 -5.24 0.13
C GLY A 180 -1.99 -5.55 1.20
N ASN A 181 -0.73 -5.71 0.81
CA ASN A 181 0.36 -5.89 1.77
C ASN A 181 1.21 -4.62 1.87
N VAL A 182 1.73 -4.35 3.06
CA VAL A 182 2.72 -3.31 3.30
C VAL A 182 4.05 -3.98 3.61
N GLU A 183 5.10 -3.59 2.92
CA GLU A 183 6.45 -4.10 3.10
C GLU A 183 7.44 -2.95 3.30
N LEU A 184 8.06 -2.89 4.46
CA LEU A 184 9.23 -2.03 4.71
C LEU A 184 10.46 -2.94 4.75
N ASP A 185 11.40 -2.75 3.84
CA ASP A 185 12.59 -3.59 3.70
C ASP A 185 13.85 -2.73 3.85
N GLY A 186 14.65 -3.01 4.89
CA GLY A 186 15.87 -2.25 5.16
C GLY A 186 15.64 -0.78 5.51
N VAL A 187 14.49 -0.42 6.07
CA VAL A 187 14.12 0.98 6.32
C VAL A 187 14.68 1.50 7.65
N TYR A 188 15.37 2.64 7.62
CA TYR A 188 15.87 3.33 8.81
C TYR A 188 14.87 4.39 9.28
N LEU A 189 14.10 4.11 10.32
CA LEU A 189 13.05 5.02 10.79
C LEU A 189 13.65 6.18 11.59
N LEU A 190 13.23 7.40 11.22
CA LEU A 190 13.61 8.65 11.86
C LEU A 190 12.35 9.27 12.47
N GLY A 191 12.36 9.68 13.73
CA GLY A 191 11.18 10.31 14.35
C GLY A 191 9.95 9.40 14.40
N ASP A 192 8.75 9.97 14.29
CA ASP A 192 7.49 9.23 14.45
C ASP A 192 6.99 8.66 13.12
N SER A 193 6.55 7.40 13.13
CA SER A 193 5.98 6.71 11.97
C SER A 193 4.67 6.01 12.31
N ASN A 194 3.74 6.00 11.34
CA ASN A 194 2.40 5.47 11.48
C ASN A 194 2.04 4.59 10.27
N ILE A 195 1.52 3.40 10.51
CA ILE A 195 1.09 2.48 9.44
C ILE A 195 -0.28 1.93 9.77
N LYS A 196 -1.23 2.07 8.85
CA LYS A 196 -2.60 1.59 8.98
C LYS A 196 -2.98 0.73 7.78
N LEU A 197 -3.39 -0.50 8.05
CA LEU A 197 -3.91 -1.43 7.05
C LEU A 197 -5.30 -1.94 7.44
N GLY A 198 -6.21 -1.98 6.47
CA GLY A 198 -7.52 -2.62 6.64
C GLY A 198 -7.40 -4.15 6.57
N ALA A 199 -6.97 -4.68 5.44
CA ALA A 199 -6.84 -6.12 5.21
C ALA A 199 -5.58 -6.50 4.44
N GLY A 200 -4.81 -7.45 4.98
CA GLY A 200 -3.59 -8.00 4.40
C GLY A 200 -2.46 -8.07 5.43
N ASN A 201 -1.22 -8.23 4.99
CA ASN A 201 -0.08 -8.37 5.90
C ASN A 201 0.82 -7.14 5.89
N ILE A 202 1.35 -6.79 7.06
CA ILE A 202 2.38 -5.78 7.23
C ILE A 202 3.67 -6.51 7.59
N ASN A 203 4.69 -6.42 6.75
CA ASN A 203 6.03 -6.96 7.00
C ASN A 203 7.02 -5.81 7.09
N MET A 204 7.78 -5.74 8.18
CA MET A 204 8.70 -4.65 8.46
C MET A 204 10.05 -5.22 8.86
N ASP A 205 11.08 -4.95 8.07
CA ASP A 205 12.48 -5.04 8.44
C ASP A 205 13.00 -3.60 8.58
N VAL A 206 13.08 -3.14 9.83
CA VAL A 206 13.33 -1.74 10.15
C VAL A 206 14.38 -1.57 11.24
N ASP A 207 15.08 -0.45 11.18
CA ASP A 207 15.91 0.03 12.28
C ASP A 207 15.19 1.20 12.98
N VAL A 208 15.06 1.07 14.30
CA VAL A 208 14.29 1.99 15.15
C VAL A 208 15.18 2.83 16.08
N THR A 209 16.50 2.78 15.90
CA THR A 209 17.50 3.42 16.79
C THR A 209 17.32 4.94 16.87
N LYS A 210 16.77 5.57 15.82
CA LYS A 210 16.49 7.01 15.74
C LYS A 210 15.00 7.32 15.57
N ALA A 211 14.14 6.31 15.72
CA ALA A 211 12.71 6.53 15.75
C ALA A 211 12.32 7.14 17.11
N GLY A 212 11.32 8.02 17.09
CA GLY A 212 10.63 8.44 18.31
C GLY A 212 9.58 7.41 18.68
N SER A 213 8.70 7.11 17.73
CA SER A 213 7.68 6.09 17.86
C SER A 213 7.34 5.40 16.53
N LEU A 214 6.85 4.16 16.63
CA LEU A 214 6.29 3.39 15.53
C LEU A 214 4.91 2.87 15.97
N SER A 215 3.84 3.35 15.34
CA SER A 215 2.47 2.88 15.59
C SER A 215 1.96 2.14 14.36
N VAL A 216 1.56 0.88 14.53
CA VAL A 216 1.14 0.00 13.43
C VAL A 216 -0.19 -0.64 13.79
N ARG A 217 -1.20 -0.42 12.95
CA ARG A 217 -2.54 -0.96 13.15
C ARG A 217 -3.00 -1.74 11.94
N ASN A 218 -3.47 -2.96 12.16
CA ASN A 218 -4.06 -3.80 11.14
C ASN A 218 -5.44 -4.33 11.58
N SER A 219 -6.45 -4.26 10.72
CA SER A 219 -7.76 -4.82 11.09
C SER A 219 -7.81 -6.33 10.86
N ALA A 220 -7.26 -6.82 9.76
CA ALA A 220 -7.25 -8.25 9.44
C ALA A 220 -5.99 -8.69 8.68
N GLY A 221 -5.30 -9.69 9.22
CA GLY A 221 -4.03 -10.23 8.70
C GLY A 221 -2.88 -10.02 9.68
N ASN A 222 -1.65 -10.34 9.29
CA ASN A 222 -0.54 -10.41 10.26
C ASN A 222 0.31 -9.14 10.26
N ILE A 223 0.95 -8.87 11.40
CA ILE A 223 2.05 -7.90 11.52
C ILE A 223 3.32 -8.69 11.82
N SER A 224 4.34 -8.53 11.00
CA SER A 224 5.67 -9.09 11.20
C SER A 224 6.68 -7.95 11.33
N LEU A 225 7.38 -7.90 12.44
CA LEU A 225 8.38 -6.89 12.76
C LEU A 225 9.73 -7.57 12.98
N LYS A 226 10.74 -7.16 12.21
CA LYS A 226 12.13 -7.53 12.36
C LYS A 226 12.96 -6.32 12.72
N LEU A 227 13.78 -6.48 13.76
CA LEU A 227 14.63 -5.43 14.32
C LEU A 227 16.07 -5.93 14.47
N PRO A 228 17.09 -5.04 14.40
CA PRO A 228 18.44 -5.34 14.87
C PRO A 228 18.45 -5.91 16.29
N GLU A 229 19.31 -6.90 16.56
CA GLU A 229 19.35 -7.61 17.85
C GLU A 229 19.57 -6.69 19.07
N ASP A 230 20.31 -5.60 18.88
CA ASP A 230 20.66 -4.60 19.89
C ASP A 230 19.66 -3.43 20.00
N SER A 231 18.53 -3.50 19.29
CA SER A 231 17.50 -2.45 19.30
C SER A 231 16.97 -2.17 20.71
N SER A 232 16.80 -0.89 21.04
CA SER A 232 16.26 -0.45 22.33
C SER A 232 14.88 0.16 22.18
N PHE A 233 13.86 -0.46 22.78
CA PHE A 233 12.47 -0.05 22.60
C PHE A 233 11.56 -0.51 23.74
N GLU A 234 10.50 0.27 23.98
CA GLU A 234 9.31 -0.12 24.74
C GLU A 234 8.29 -0.67 23.75
N LEU A 235 7.82 -1.90 23.98
CA LEU A 235 6.84 -2.57 23.14
C LEU A 235 5.49 -2.63 23.85
N ASN A 236 4.45 -2.19 23.18
CA ASN A 236 3.05 -2.50 23.49
C ASN A 236 2.44 -3.19 22.27
N ALA A 237 2.05 -4.45 22.39
CA ALA A 237 1.52 -5.25 21.29
C ALA A 237 0.21 -5.93 21.70
N ASP A 238 -0.84 -5.78 20.89
CA ASP A 238 -2.17 -6.32 21.13
C ASP A 238 -2.72 -7.04 19.90
N ALA A 239 -2.89 -8.36 20.00
CA ALA A 239 -3.47 -9.24 18.98
C ALA A 239 -4.83 -9.77 19.43
N ASN A 240 -5.88 -8.93 19.37
CA ASN A 240 -7.18 -9.19 19.98
C ASN A 240 -7.72 -10.60 19.68
N LEU A 241 -7.73 -10.99 18.40
CA LEU A 241 -8.00 -12.35 17.93
C LEU A 241 -6.76 -12.94 17.22
N GLY A 242 -5.77 -13.36 18.00
CA GLY A 242 -4.61 -14.07 17.50
C GLY A 242 -3.57 -14.35 18.57
N VAL A 243 -2.33 -14.54 18.13
CA VAL A 243 -1.18 -14.85 18.98
C VAL A 243 -0.05 -13.86 18.72
N ILE A 244 0.67 -13.51 19.79
CA ILE A 244 1.92 -12.76 19.72
C ILE A 244 3.08 -13.75 19.91
N SER A 245 4.05 -13.77 18.99
CA SER A 245 5.20 -14.68 19.02
C SER A 245 6.48 -14.01 18.48
N GLY A 246 7.63 -14.65 18.67
CA GLY A 246 8.89 -14.24 18.05
C GLY A 246 10.11 -14.31 18.96
N ASN A 247 11.30 -14.14 18.38
CA ASN A 247 12.58 -14.34 19.06
C ASN A 247 12.88 -13.32 20.16
N PHE A 248 12.30 -12.11 20.10
CA PHE A 248 12.42 -11.13 21.18
C PHE A 248 11.62 -11.55 22.42
N ILE A 249 10.62 -12.40 22.25
CA ILE A 249 9.65 -12.73 23.29
C ILE A 249 10.17 -13.89 24.14
N LYS A 250 10.75 -13.59 25.32
CA LYS A 250 11.10 -14.59 26.33
C LYS A 250 9.89 -15.00 27.17
N VAL A 251 8.77 -15.39 26.56
CA VAL A 251 7.58 -15.73 27.36
C VAL A 251 7.71 -17.14 27.94
N LYS A 252 8.14 -17.19 29.20
CA LYS A 252 7.85 -18.26 30.16
C LYS A 252 6.43 -18.07 30.71
N LYS A 253 5.37 -18.35 29.94
CA LYS A 253 4.01 -18.51 30.47
C LYS A 253 3.20 -19.49 29.63
N VAL A 254 2.53 -20.41 30.31
CA VAL A 254 1.55 -21.33 29.73
C VAL A 254 0.24 -20.54 29.57
N GLY A 255 -0.13 -20.16 28.34
CA GLY A 255 -1.38 -19.45 28.03
C GLY A 255 -1.39 -18.77 26.66
N ILE A 256 -2.57 -18.41 26.15
CA ILE A 256 -2.74 -17.57 24.94
C ILE A 256 -2.54 -16.11 25.36
N ASN A 257 -1.38 -15.53 25.10
CA ASN A 257 -1.17 -14.09 25.30
C ASN A 257 -1.56 -13.35 24.01
N ASN A 258 -2.65 -12.60 24.09
CA ASN A 258 -3.11 -11.68 23.05
C ASN A 258 -2.68 -10.23 23.32
N SER A 259 -1.89 -9.99 24.37
CA SER A 259 -1.32 -8.70 24.73
C SER A 259 0.08 -8.89 25.31
N LEU A 260 1.02 -8.00 24.98
CA LEU A 260 2.40 -8.00 25.44
C LEU A 260 2.89 -6.56 25.64
N ASN A 261 3.28 -6.25 26.88
CA ASN A 261 3.97 -5.01 27.21
C ASN A 261 5.32 -5.36 27.83
N ASP A 262 6.42 -4.92 27.21
CA ASP A 262 7.78 -5.23 27.67
C ASP A 262 8.76 -4.11 27.27
N VAL A 263 9.90 -4.05 27.94
CA VAL A 263 10.96 -3.08 27.65
C VAL A 263 12.24 -3.82 27.28
N PHE A 264 12.79 -3.49 26.12
CA PHE A 264 14.02 -4.07 25.58
C PHE A 264 15.15 -3.05 25.65
N ASN A 265 16.27 -3.47 26.26
CA ASN A 265 17.42 -2.62 26.54
C ASN A 265 17.00 -1.35 27.33
N GLU A 266 17.31 -0.15 26.86
CA GLU A 266 17.00 1.12 27.53
C GLU A 266 15.56 1.66 27.33
N GLY A 267 14.78 1.11 26.39
CA GLY A 267 13.43 1.60 26.08
C GLY A 267 13.34 2.95 25.36
N ASN A 268 14.32 3.31 24.52
CA ASN A 268 14.40 4.66 23.93
C ASN A 268 13.34 4.98 22.85
N THR A 269 12.80 3.97 22.18
CA THR A 269 11.78 4.10 21.14
C THR A 269 10.48 3.43 21.56
N LYS A 270 9.32 4.04 21.29
CA LYS A 270 8.01 3.40 21.55
C LYS A 270 7.49 2.66 20.33
N ILE A 271 7.14 1.40 20.48
CA ILE A 271 6.53 0.59 19.43
C ILE A 271 5.15 0.12 19.90
N GLU A 272 4.12 0.48 19.13
CA GLU A 272 2.73 0.08 19.34
C GLU A 272 2.25 -0.76 18.15
N LEU A 273 1.87 -2.01 18.39
CA LEU A 273 1.40 -2.94 17.36
C LEU A 273 -0.01 -3.44 17.72
N ASP A 274 -1.01 -3.06 16.92
CA ASP A 274 -2.39 -3.50 17.10
C ASP A 274 -2.86 -4.34 15.93
N VAL A 275 -3.36 -5.55 16.19
CA VAL A 275 -4.12 -6.33 15.21
C VAL A 275 -5.45 -6.79 15.77
N ALA A 276 -6.54 -6.48 15.07
CA ALA A 276 -7.87 -6.91 15.51
C ALA A 276 -8.09 -8.41 15.27
N ALA A 277 -7.72 -8.93 14.09
CA ALA A 277 -7.74 -10.36 13.79
C ALA A 277 -6.51 -10.80 12.99
N GLY A 278 -5.61 -11.54 13.64
CA GLY A 278 -4.33 -11.95 13.06
C GLY A 278 -3.23 -12.02 14.12
N ASN A 279 -2.03 -12.39 13.69
CA ASN A 279 -0.90 -12.60 14.59
C ASN A 279 0.09 -11.43 14.52
N ILE A 280 0.81 -11.24 15.61
CA ILE A 280 1.97 -10.34 15.68
C ILE A 280 3.21 -11.21 15.86
N ILE A 281 4.18 -11.06 14.97
CA ILE A 281 5.47 -11.77 15.00
C ILE A 281 6.57 -10.72 15.17
N ILE A 282 7.43 -10.89 16.17
CA ILE A 282 8.50 -9.93 16.51
C ILE A 282 9.83 -10.68 16.62
N ASP A 283 10.61 -10.63 15.55
CA ASP A 283 11.83 -11.40 15.39
C ASP A 283 13.06 -10.51 15.27
N LYS A 284 14.22 -11.11 15.56
CA LYS A 284 15.52 -10.50 15.29
C LYS A 284 15.85 -10.70 13.81
N ARG A 285 16.53 -9.72 13.21
CA ARG A 285 17.22 -9.92 11.93
C ARG A 285 18.69 -10.26 12.13
#